data_AF-A0A3D4T9L1-F1
#
_entry.id   AF-A0A3D4T9L1-F1
#
_cell.length_a   1.000
_cell.length_b   1.000
_cell.length_c   1.000
_cell.angle_alpha   90.00
_cell.angle_beta   90.00
_cell.angle_gamma   90.00
#
_symmetry.space_group_name_H-M   'P 1'
#
loop_
_entity.id
_entity.type
_entity.pdbx_description
1 polymer ?
#
loop_
_entity_poly.entity_id
_entity_poly.type
_entity_poly.pdbx_seq_one_letter_code
_entity_poly.pdbx_strand_id
1 'polypeptide(L)'
;MNFTEINDNGTVEGFCLVKNLEVKKTAKGIPYLDLVLTDSSGEIGAKLWDYKEEIYGFIKQNSLLKVRGSISIFNDAPQMRVDRVRLANDSDGVRIEDYVPSAEYSGEAMYSAIVDVVNDFENAQLKTLVMTVLEQNKTAMLYWPAAFKLHHAIRGGLLYHTLSILRMAQSVAEIYPSVEKDLLFSGVILHDIAKIGEFEVSETGIASGYTVEGTLIGHLVKG
;
A
#
# COMPACT_ATOMS: atom_id res chain seq x y z
N MET A 1 2.94 -11.85 17.75
CA MET A 1 1.65 -11.48 17.12
C MET A 1 0.74 -10.92 18.19
N ASN A 2 0.12 -9.79 17.93
CA ASN A 2 -0.85 -9.10 18.79
C ASN A 2 -2.27 -9.66 18.56
N PHE A 3 -2.43 -10.98 18.67
CA PHE A 3 -3.74 -11.61 18.59
C PHE A 3 -4.37 -11.68 19.98
N THR A 4 -5.68 -11.48 20.03
CA THR A 4 -6.46 -11.49 21.26
C THR A 4 -7.13 -12.85 21.44
N GLU A 5 -7.03 -13.43 22.63
CA GLU A 5 -7.78 -14.64 22.97
C GLU A 5 -9.28 -14.34 23.07
N ILE A 6 -10.11 -15.15 22.40
CA ILE A 6 -11.56 -14.91 22.29
C ILE A 6 -12.41 -15.97 23.01
N ASN A 7 -11.78 -17.04 23.52
CA ASN A 7 -12.43 -18.06 24.33
C ASN A 7 -11.40 -18.83 25.16
N ASP A 8 -11.87 -19.55 26.18
CA ASP A 8 -11.04 -20.34 27.10
C ASP A 8 -10.37 -21.57 26.45
N ASN A 9 -10.64 -21.83 25.17
CA ASN A 9 -10.07 -22.95 24.43
C ASN A 9 -8.75 -22.57 23.72
N GLY A 10 -8.18 -21.39 24.00
CA GLY A 10 -6.95 -20.92 23.36
C GLY A 10 -7.14 -20.45 21.92
N THR A 11 -8.38 -20.14 21.51
CA THR A 11 -8.62 -19.55 20.18
C THR A 11 -8.27 -18.07 20.23
N VAL A 12 -7.47 -17.62 19.27
CA VAL A 12 -7.07 -16.23 19.12
C VAL A 12 -7.65 -15.63 17.84
N GLU A 13 -7.88 -14.32 17.86
CA GLU A 13 -8.30 -13.52 16.71
C GLU A 13 -7.48 -12.23 16.63
N GLY A 14 -7.16 -11.79 15.41
CA GLY A 14 -6.56 -10.48 15.21
C GLY A 14 -6.31 -10.17 13.74
N PHE A 15 -5.58 -9.09 13.51
CA PHE A 15 -5.25 -8.60 12.17
C PHE A 15 -3.77 -8.76 11.89
N CYS A 16 -3.44 -9.06 10.64
CA CYS A 16 -2.06 -9.27 10.20
C CYS A 16 -1.92 -9.12 8.69
N LEU A 17 -0.71 -8.83 8.22
CA LEU A 17 -0.36 -8.86 6.81
C LEU A 17 0.14 -10.23 6.39
N VAL A 18 -0.13 -10.59 5.14
CA VAL A 18 0.49 -11.74 4.49
C VAL A 18 1.89 -11.35 4.01
N LYS A 19 2.93 -11.79 4.71
CA LYS A 19 4.32 -11.59 4.28
C LYS A 19 4.70 -12.55 3.16
N ASN A 20 4.31 -13.81 3.27
CA ASN A 20 4.53 -14.84 2.27
C ASN A 20 3.33 -15.76 2.18
N LEU A 21 3.07 -16.31 0.98
CA LEU A 21 1.97 -17.20 0.70
C LEU A 21 2.38 -18.24 -0.35
N GLU A 22 2.09 -19.51 -0.06
CA GLU A 22 2.30 -20.61 -1.00
C GLU A 22 1.15 -21.61 -0.91
N VAL A 23 0.59 -22.00 -2.07
CA VAL A 23 -0.41 -23.08 -2.14
C VAL A 23 0.33 -24.40 -2.20
N LYS A 24 0.22 -25.21 -1.14
CA LYS A 24 0.82 -26.54 -1.05
C LYS A 24 -0.24 -27.63 -1.07
N LYS A 25 0.18 -28.88 -1.29
CA LYS A 25 -0.68 -30.06 -1.22
C LYS A 25 -0.23 -30.98 -0.10
N THR A 26 -1.19 -31.55 0.61
CA THR A 26 -0.94 -32.66 1.55
C THR A 26 -0.48 -33.91 0.78
N ALA A 27 0.00 -34.93 1.49
CA ALA A 27 0.29 -36.24 0.91
C ALA A 27 -0.92 -36.88 0.19
N LYS A 28 -2.15 -36.49 0.55
CA LYS A 28 -3.40 -36.92 -0.10
C LYS A 28 -3.83 -36.03 -1.28
N GLY A 29 -2.99 -35.07 -1.67
CA GLY A 29 -3.26 -34.14 -2.77
C GLY A 29 -4.19 -32.97 -2.42
N ILE A 30 -4.68 -32.87 -1.18
CA ILE A 30 -5.58 -31.81 -0.74
C ILE A 30 -4.81 -30.48 -0.59
N PRO A 31 -5.22 -29.38 -1.25
CA PRO A 31 -4.58 -28.09 -1.13
C PRO A 31 -4.69 -27.46 0.27
N TYR A 32 -3.66 -26.75 0.69
CA TYR A 32 -3.64 -25.89 1.88
C TYR A 32 -2.80 -24.64 1.61
N LEU A 33 -3.10 -23.52 2.28
CA LEU A 33 -2.23 -22.35 2.24
C LEU A 33 -1.17 -22.46 3.34
N ASP A 34 0.07 -22.31 2.92
CA ASP A 34 1.22 -22.06 3.77
C ASP A 34 1.48 -20.55 3.81
N LEU A 35 1.37 -19.96 4.98
CA LEU A 35 1.39 -18.51 5.16
C LEU A 35 2.49 -18.11 6.14
N VAL A 36 3.09 -16.96 5.91
CA VAL A 36 3.81 -16.20 6.93
C VAL A 36 3.02 -14.93 7.19
N LEU A 37 2.50 -14.79 8.40
CA LEU A 37 1.72 -13.63 8.82
C LEU A 37 2.62 -12.70 9.64
N THR A 38 2.41 -11.39 9.52
CA THR A 38 3.20 -10.39 10.24
C THR A 38 2.35 -9.23 10.77
N ASP A 39 2.78 -8.69 11.90
CA ASP A 39 2.30 -7.44 12.48
C ASP A 39 3.47 -6.71 13.15
N SER A 40 3.20 -5.62 13.87
CA SER A 40 4.21 -4.82 14.57
C SER A 40 4.99 -5.56 15.66
N SER A 41 4.53 -6.72 16.12
CA SER A 41 5.19 -7.55 17.13
C SER A 41 6.06 -8.68 16.55
N GLY A 42 5.99 -8.93 15.24
CA GLY A 42 6.83 -9.91 14.57
C GLY A 42 6.10 -10.75 13.53
N GLU A 43 6.51 -12.01 13.41
CA GLU A 43 6.06 -12.95 12.38
C GLU A 43 5.62 -14.28 12.99
N ILE A 44 4.66 -14.94 12.34
CA ILE A 44 4.24 -16.30 12.68
C ILE A 44 3.97 -17.11 11.42
N GLY A 45 4.40 -18.37 11.41
CA GLY A 45 3.98 -19.32 10.39
C GLY A 45 2.52 -19.70 10.60
N ALA A 46 1.73 -19.79 9.53
CA ALA A 46 0.32 -20.14 9.62
C ALA A 46 -0.10 -21.13 8.53
N LYS A 47 -1.05 -22.01 8.85
CA LYS A 47 -1.59 -23.02 7.94
C LYS A 47 -3.10 -22.91 7.86
N LEU A 48 -3.64 -22.69 6.65
CA LEU A 48 -5.06 -22.82 6.36
C LEU A 48 -5.28 -24.12 5.58
N TRP A 49 -5.80 -25.13 6.26
CA TRP A 49 -6.08 -26.44 5.68
C TRP A 49 -7.32 -26.42 4.80
N ASP A 50 -7.44 -27.41 3.91
CA ASP A 50 -8.59 -27.59 3.02
C ASP A 50 -8.92 -26.32 2.22
N TYR A 51 -7.87 -25.64 1.75
CA TYR A 51 -8.00 -24.37 1.02
C TYR A 51 -8.76 -24.57 -0.29
N LYS A 52 -9.79 -23.75 -0.48
CA LYS A 52 -10.60 -23.67 -1.69
C LYS A 52 -10.63 -22.23 -2.16
N GLU A 53 -10.11 -21.98 -3.35
CA GLU A 53 -10.00 -20.65 -3.95
C GLU A 53 -11.36 -19.94 -4.05
N GLU A 54 -12.41 -20.70 -4.39
CA GLU A 54 -13.79 -20.23 -4.48
C GLU A 54 -14.36 -19.68 -3.15
N ILE A 55 -13.84 -20.14 -2.00
CA ILE A 55 -14.38 -19.82 -0.67
C ILE A 55 -13.64 -18.64 -0.04
N TYR A 56 -12.31 -18.65 -0.14
CA TYR A 56 -11.46 -17.68 0.55
C TYR A 56 -11.04 -16.50 -0.34
N GLY A 57 -11.43 -16.54 -1.62
CA GLY A 57 -10.98 -15.58 -2.62
C GLY A 57 -9.46 -15.67 -2.85
N PHE A 58 -8.97 -14.69 -3.61
CA PHE A 58 -7.55 -14.56 -3.92
C PHE A 58 -6.83 -13.79 -2.80
N ILE A 59 -6.57 -14.46 -1.67
CA ILE A 59 -5.62 -13.93 -0.67
C ILE A 59 -4.26 -13.82 -1.36
N LYS A 60 -3.65 -12.64 -1.30
CA LYS A 60 -2.35 -12.36 -1.94
C LYS A 60 -1.32 -11.96 -0.89
N GLN A 61 -0.07 -11.96 -1.31
CA GLN A 61 0.98 -11.29 -0.56
C GLN A 61 0.59 -9.82 -0.34
N ASN A 62 0.95 -9.28 0.84
CA ASN A 62 0.63 -7.94 1.31
C ASN A 62 -0.86 -7.66 1.56
N SER A 63 -1.75 -8.67 1.51
CA SER A 63 -3.14 -8.52 1.95
C SER A 63 -3.21 -8.34 3.47
N LEU A 64 -4.01 -7.38 3.94
CA LEU A 64 -4.38 -7.24 5.35
C LEU A 64 -5.55 -8.18 5.65
N LEU A 65 -5.34 -9.11 6.58
CA LEU A 65 -6.29 -10.15 6.92
C LEU A 65 -6.77 -10.01 8.35
N LYS A 66 -8.04 -10.36 8.56
CA LYS A 66 -8.56 -10.77 9.86
C LYS A 66 -8.48 -12.30 9.95
N VAL A 67 -7.74 -12.80 10.92
CA VAL A 67 -7.53 -14.25 11.12
C VAL A 67 -8.07 -14.69 12.47
N ARG A 68 -8.61 -15.90 12.52
CA ARG A 68 -9.01 -16.58 13.75
C ARG A 68 -8.53 -18.01 13.71
N GLY A 69 -8.01 -18.50 14.82
CA GLY A 69 -7.50 -19.86 14.91
C GLY A 69 -6.83 -20.18 16.23
N SER A 70 -6.04 -21.24 16.25
CA SER A 70 -5.28 -21.69 17.42
C SER A 70 -3.79 -21.61 17.15
N ILE A 71 -3.00 -21.28 18.18
CA ILE A 71 -1.53 -21.28 18.11
C ILE A 71 -1.02 -22.51 18.87
N SER A 72 -0.13 -23.26 18.24
CA SER A 72 0.58 -24.37 18.85
C SER A 72 2.08 -24.29 18.54
N ILE A 73 2.90 -25.01 19.30
CA ILE A 73 4.32 -25.14 19.00
C ILE A 73 4.52 -26.30 18.02
N PHE A 74 5.19 -26.03 16.91
CA PHE A 74 5.55 -27.02 15.90
C PHE A 74 7.01 -26.81 15.50
N ASN A 75 7.85 -27.84 15.61
CA ASN A 75 9.31 -27.76 15.41
C ASN A 75 9.94 -26.60 16.19
N ASP A 76 9.64 -26.52 17.49
CA ASP A 76 10.16 -25.49 18.42
C ASP A 76 9.79 -24.04 18.08
N ALA A 77 8.86 -23.82 17.15
CA ALA A 77 8.37 -22.51 16.77
C ALA A 77 6.83 -22.40 16.89
N PRO A 78 6.29 -21.24 17.28
CA PRO A 78 4.85 -20.97 17.22
C PRO A 78 4.33 -21.07 15.78
N GLN A 79 3.24 -21.79 15.60
CA GLN A 79 2.51 -21.90 14.34
C GLN A 79 1.02 -21.74 14.58
N MET A 80 0.36 -20.91 13.77
CA MET A 80 -1.08 -20.73 13.80
C MET A 80 -1.78 -21.73 12.86
N ARG A 81 -2.71 -22.51 13.39
CA ARG A 81 -3.73 -23.16 12.56
C ARG A 81 -4.86 -22.16 12.35
N VAL A 82 -5.09 -21.78 11.10
CA VAL A 82 -6.15 -20.82 10.72
C VAL A 82 -7.46 -21.58 10.54
N ASP A 83 -8.49 -21.18 11.28
CA ASP A 83 -9.84 -21.75 11.18
C ASP A 83 -10.79 -20.83 10.41
N ARG A 84 -10.60 -19.51 10.50
CA ARG A 84 -11.32 -18.52 9.69
C ARG A 84 -10.38 -17.41 9.24
N VAL A 85 -10.56 -16.96 8.02
CA VAL A 85 -9.82 -15.84 7.44
C VAL A 85 -10.69 -15.05 6.49
N ARG A 86 -10.50 -13.73 6.47
CA ARG A 86 -11.02 -12.83 5.44
C ARG A 86 -10.13 -11.61 5.30
N LEU A 87 -10.27 -10.88 4.20
CA LEU A 87 -9.71 -9.53 4.08
C LEU A 87 -10.31 -8.62 5.17
N ALA A 88 -9.47 -7.74 5.71
CA ALA A 88 -9.93 -6.62 6.51
C ALA A 88 -10.76 -5.67 5.63
N ASN A 89 -11.72 -4.98 6.24
CA ASN A 89 -12.54 -3.99 5.55
C ASN A 89 -12.84 -2.80 6.47
N ASP A 90 -13.46 -1.76 5.94
CA ASP A 90 -13.71 -0.51 6.67
C ASP A 90 -14.49 -0.70 7.99
N SER A 91 -15.36 -1.72 8.08
CA SER A 91 -16.13 -1.99 9.31
C SER A 91 -15.29 -2.54 10.46
N ASP A 92 -14.06 -2.98 10.19
CA ASP A 92 -13.13 -3.46 11.22
C ASP A 92 -12.49 -2.31 12.01
N GLY A 93 -12.54 -1.07 11.51
CA GLY A 93 -11.93 0.09 12.17
C GLY A 93 -10.41 0.01 12.30
N VAL A 94 -9.76 -0.86 11.52
CA VAL A 94 -8.29 -0.99 11.49
C VAL A 94 -7.69 -0.05 10.47
N ARG A 95 -6.55 0.52 10.81
CA ARG A 95 -5.79 1.38 9.90
C ARG A 95 -4.68 0.57 9.26
N ILE A 96 -4.62 0.59 7.93
CA ILE A 96 -3.57 -0.12 7.19
C ILE A 96 -2.18 0.38 7.61
N GLU A 97 -2.05 1.68 7.91
CA GLU A 97 -0.80 2.31 8.32
C GLU A 97 -0.18 1.71 9.60
N ASP A 98 -0.98 1.05 10.45
CA ASP A 98 -0.48 0.39 11.66
C ASP A 98 0.24 -0.93 11.36
N TYR A 99 0.11 -1.44 10.13
CA TYR A 99 0.67 -2.73 9.70
C TYR A 99 1.73 -2.57 8.61
N VAL A 100 1.73 -1.46 7.86
CA VAL A 100 2.71 -1.20 6.79
C VAL A 100 3.50 0.08 7.04
N PRO A 101 4.78 0.14 6.63
CA PRO A 101 5.50 1.40 6.51
C PRO A 101 4.70 2.39 5.67
N SER A 102 4.46 3.57 6.22
CA SER A 102 3.57 4.58 5.65
C SER A 102 4.18 5.97 5.73
N ALA A 103 3.73 6.87 4.85
CA ALA A 103 4.09 8.27 4.90
C ALA A 103 3.65 8.94 6.23
N GLU A 104 4.30 10.04 6.56
CA GLU A 104 4.06 10.80 7.81
C GLU A 104 2.63 11.38 7.89
N TYR A 105 2.05 11.74 6.75
CA TYR A 105 0.72 12.33 6.63
C TYR A 105 -0.21 11.37 5.88
N SER A 106 -1.52 11.48 6.11
CA SER A 106 -2.49 10.68 5.35
C SER A 106 -2.49 11.07 3.87
N GLY A 107 -2.85 10.12 3.01
CA GLY A 107 -3.00 10.35 1.56
C GLY A 107 -3.93 11.52 1.27
N GLU A 108 -5.05 11.61 2.00
CA GLU A 108 -6.06 12.65 1.84
C GLU A 108 -5.52 14.03 2.22
N ALA A 109 -4.76 14.12 3.31
CA ALA A 109 -4.16 15.38 3.75
C ALA A 109 -3.11 15.87 2.75
N MET A 110 -2.26 14.97 2.25
CA MET A 110 -1.25 15.32 1.24
C MET A 110 -1.89 15.72 -0.10
N TYR A 111 -2.89 14.97 -0.54
CA TYR A 111 -3.63 15.27 -1.77
C TYR A 111 -4.34 16.64 -1.67
N SER A 112 -5.01 16.91 -0.55
CA SER A 112 -5.66 18.21 -0.30
C SER A 112 -4.66 19.35 -0.36
N ALA A 113 -3.50 19.21 0.30
CA ALA A 113 -2.46 20.24 0.28
C ALA A 113 -1.94 20.54 -1.15
N ILE A 114 -1.82 19.52 -2.01
CA ILE A 114 -1.45 19.72 -3.42
C ILE A 114 -2.58 20.42 -4.18
N VAL A 115 -3.83 19.99 -3.99
CA VAL A 115 -5.00 20.60 -4.64
C VAL A 115 -5.16 22.07 -4.25
N ASP A 116 -4.92 22.43 -3.00
CA ASP A 116 -4.95 23.82 -2.54
C ASP A 116 -3.96 24.69 -3.31
N VAL A 117 -2.73 24.20 -3.53
CA VAL A 117 -1.74 24.92 -4.35
C VAL A 117 -2.20 25.09 -5.80
N VAL A 118 -2.83 24.07 -6.40
CA VAL A 118 -3.34 24.14 -7.78
C VAL A 118 -4.56 25.07 -7.87
N ASN A 119 -5.35 25.19 -6.80
CA ASN A 119 -6.48 26.11 -6.76
C ASN A 119 -6.05 27.57 -6.84
N ASP A 120 -4.84 27.89 -6.38
CA ASP A 120 -4.27 29.23 -6.43
C ASP A 120 -3.60 29.58 -7.77
N PHE A 121 -3.57 28.66 -8.74
CA PHE A 121 -3.01 28.95 -10.07
C PHE A 121 -3.78 30.07 -10.78
N GLU A 122 -3.04 31.01 -11.37
CA GLU A 122 -3.56 32.10 -12.18
C GLU A 122 -3.80 31.65 -13.64
N ASN A 123 -2.98 30.71 -14.15
CA ASN A 123 -3.10 30.14 -15.48
C ASN A 123 -4.19 29.05 -15.49
N ALA A 124 -5.36 29.42 -16.00
CA ALA A 124 -6.52 28.53 -16.08
C ALA A 124 -6.29 27.23 -16.88
N GLN A 125 -5.40 27.24 -17.88
CA GLN A 125 -5.11 26.05 -18.70
C GLN A 125 -4.27 25.04 -17.91
N LEU A 126 -3.22 25.52 -17.23
CA LEU A 126 -2.38 24.69 -16.36
C LEU A 126 -3.20 24.14 -15.19
N LYS A 127 -4.02 24.98 -14.55
CA LYS A 127 -4.94 24.55 -13.49
C LYS A 127 -5.84 23.41 -13.95
N THR A 128 -6.47 23.59 -15.11
CA THR A 128 -7.37 22.56 -15.68
C THR A 128 -6.60 21.27 -15.95
N LEU A 129 -5.41 21.35 -16.56
CA LEU A 129 -4.57 20.19 -16.85
C LEU A 129 -4.21 19.41 -15.58
N VAL A 130 -3.62 20.09 -14.59
CA VAL A 130 -3.13 19.46 -13.36
C VAL A 130 -4.29 18.86 -12.56
N MET A 131 -5.38 19.62 -12.36
CA MET A 131 -6.57 19.09 -11.66
C MET A 131 -7.17 17.87 -12.35
N THR A 132 -7.22 17.87 -13.69
CA THR A 132 -7.74 16.73 -14.44
C THR A 132 -6.92 15.47 -14.18
N VAL A 133 -5.58 15.59 -14.24
CA VAL A 133 -4.68 14.45 -14.01
C VAL A 133 -4.74 13.98 -12.56
N LEU A 134 -4.80 14.91 -11.59
CA LEU A 134 -4.94 14.57 -10.16
C LEU A 134 -6.23 13.80 -9.90
N GLU A 135 -7.39 14.28 -10.37
CA GLU A 135 -8.68 13.62 -10.11
C GLU A 135 -8.78 12.25 -10.80
N GLN A 136 -8.22 12.10 -12.01
CA GLN A 136 -8.16 10.81 -12.69
C GLN A 136 -7.36 9.75 -11.92
N ASN A 137 -6.35 10.19 -11.14
CA ASN A 137 -5.41 9.31 -10.46
C ASN A 137 -5.59 9.26 -8.94
N LYS A 138 -6.52 10.05 -8.39
CA LYS A 138 -6.70 10.27 -6.95
C LYS A 138 -6.68 8.99 -6.14
N THR A 139 -7.54 8.03 -6.47
CA THR A 139 -7.68 6.77 -5.72
C THR A 139 -6.34 6.05 -5.56
N ALA A 140 -5.55 5.97 -6.63
CA ALA A 140 -4.23 5.34 -6.58
C ALA A 140 -3.24 6.20 -5.78
N MET A 141 -3.19 7.51 -6.06
CA MET A 141 -2.27 8.46 -5.40
C MET A 141 -2.34 8.40 -3.88
N LEU A 142 -3.53 8.22 -3.30
CA LEU A 142 -3.73 8.18 -1.84
C LEU A 142 -2.83 7.16 -1.12
N TYR A 143 -2.42 6.09 -1.80
CA TYR A 143 -1.64 5.03 -1.16
C TYR A 143 -0.43 4.54 -1.97
N TRP A 144 -0.24 4.99 -3.22
CA TRP A 144 0.82 4.48 -4.08
C TRP A 144 2.24 4.78 -3.53
N PRO A 145 3.18 3.83 -3.63
CA PRO A 145 4.57 4.08 -3.26
C PRO A 145 5.30 4.87 -4.35
N ALA A 146 6.34 5.62 -3.97
CA ALA A 146 7.18 6.37 -4.93
C ALA A 146 8.34 5.52 -5.51
N ALA A 147 8.61 4.35 -4.91
CA ALA A 147 9.70 3.46 -5.29
C ALA A 147 9.38 2.00 -4.92
N PHE A 148 10.08 1.05 -5.54
CA PHE A 148 9.94 -0.37 -5.21
C PHE A 148 10.73 -0.80 -3.96
N LYS A 149 11.98 -0.33 -3.80
CA LYS A 149 12.87 -0.73 -2.69
C LYS A 149 13.63 0.43 -2.01
N LEU A 150 13.65 1.60 -2.62
CA LEU A 150 14.45 2.76 -2.19
C LEU A 150 13.61 3.73 -1.35
N HIS A 151 14.11 4.96 -1.17
CA HIS A 151 13.39 6.04 -0.48
C HIS A 151 11.94 6.14 -0.98
N HIS A 152 11.00 6.21 -0.02
CA HIS A 152 9.55 6.24 -0.25
C HIS A 152 8.91 4.98 -0.85
N ALA A 153 9.53 3.79 -0.70
CA ALA A 153 8.88 2.49 -0.89
C ALA A 153 7.91 2.15 0.26
N ILE A 154 6.95 3.04 0.49
CA ILE A 154 6.01 3.04 1.61
C ILE A 154 4.61 3.41 1.11
N ARG A 155 3.56 3.06 1.87
CA ARG A 155 2.19 3.49 1.57
C ARG A 155 2.11 5.03 1.55
N GLY A 156 1.58 5.58 0.46
CA GLY A 156 1.46 7.03 0.25
C GLY A 156 2.78 7.73 -0.11
N GLY A 157 3.83 6.96 -0.42
CA GLY A 157 5.15 7.50 -0.75
C GLY A 157 5.14 8.44 -1.97
N LEU A 158 4.30 8.19 -2.98
CA LEU A 158 4.21 9.03 -4.18
C LEU A 158 3.78 10.45 -3.82
N LEU A 159 2.67 10.60 -3.10
CA LEU A 159 2.20 11.91 -2.65
C LEU A 159 3.18 12.59 -1.71
N TYR A 160 3.82 11.83 -0.81
CA TYR A 160 4.81 12.40 0.11
C TYR A 160 6.01 13.00 -0.64
N HIS A 161 6.52 12.27 -1.63
CA HIS A 161 7.59 12.74 -2.52
C HIS A 161 7.16 13.99 -3.30
N THR A 162 6.02 13.93 -3.99
CA THR A 162 5.50 15.05 -4.78
C THR A 162 5.28 16.31 -3.93
N LEU A 163 4.65 16.17 -2.76
CA LEU A 163 4.43 17.30 -1.84
C LEU A 163 5.75 17.88 -1.31
N SER A 164 6.75 17.04 -1.04
CA SER A 164 8.06 17.49 -0.58
C SER A 164 8.77 18.33 -1.64
N ILE A 165 8.75 17.89 -2.90
CA ILE A 165 9.34 18.64 -4.02
C ILE A 165 8.52 19.91 -4.30
N LEU A 166 7.19 19.86 -4.19
CA LEU A 166 6.34 21.04 -4.37
C LEU A 166 6.68 22.14 -3.34
N ARG A 167 6.84 21.77 -2.07
CA ARG A 167 7.29 22.71 -1.02
C ARG A 167 8.66 23.31 -1.33
N MET A 168 9.60 22.50 -1.81
CA MET A 168 10.90 23.00 -2.26
C MET A 168 10.77 23.98 -3.43
N ALA A 169 9.93 23.67 -4.41
CA ALA A 169 9.67 24.54 -5.56
C ALA A 169 9.02 25.87 -5.15
N GLN A 170 8.11 25.87 -4.17
CA GLN A 170 7.53 27.09 -3.61
C GLN A 170 8.61 27.99 -3.01
N SER A 171 9.55 27.42 -2.23
CA SER A 171 10.68 28.19 -1.69
C SER A 171 11.61 28.74 -2.80
N VAL A 172 11.83 27.99 -3.88
CA VAL A 172 12.61 28.50 -5.03
C VAL A 172 11.91 29.69 -5.69
N ALA A 173 10.58 29.61 -5.85
CA ALA A 173 9.79 30.68 -6.45
C ALA A 173 9.71 31.96 -5.58
N GLU A 174 9.88 31.84 -4.26
CA GLU A 174 10.04 33.00 -3.37
C GLU A 174 11.38 33.70 -3.57
N ILE A 175 12.46 32.92 -3.80
CA ILE A 175 13.81 33.45 -4.02
C ILE A 175 13.96 34.09 -5.41
N TYR A 176 13.32 33.51 -6.43
CA TYR A 176 13.40 33.95 -7.82
C TYR A 176 12.03 34.37 -8.37
N PRO A 177 11.59 35.62 -8.17
CA PRO A 177 10.27 36.09 -8.58
C PRO A 177 10.02 36.06 -10.10
N SER A 178 11.07 35.92 -10.92
CA SER A 178 10.95 35.79 -12.38
C SER A 178 10.55 34.38 -12.84
N VAL A 179 10.45 33.42 -11.92
CA VAL A 179 10.01 32.05 -12.22
C VAL A 179 8.49 32.02 -12.41
N GLU A 180 8.05 31.41 -13.50
CA GLU A 180 6.63 31.13 -13.77
C GLU A 180 6.12 30.04 -12.82
N LYS A 181 5.49 30.46 -11.70
CA LYS A 181 5.10 29.58 -10.58
C LYS A 181 4.21 28.43 -11.01
N ASP A 182 3.13 28.73 -11.71
CA ASP A 182 2.16 27.72 -12.15
C ASP A 182 2.80 26.67 -13.04
N LEU A 183 3.73 27.09 -13.92
CA LEU A 183 4.44 26.17 -14.81
C LEU A 183 5.41 25.27 -14.03
N LEU A 184 6.18 25.85 -13.11
CA LEU A 184 7.08 25.09 -12.24
C LEU A 184 6.31 24.08 -11.38
N PHE A 185 5.24 24.52 -10.72
CA PHE A 185 4.45 23.68 -9.83
C PHE A 185 3.71 22.60 -10.61
N SER A 186 3.19 22.90 -11.81
CA SER A 186 2.63 21.90 -12.71
C SER A 186 3.64 20.79 -13.04
N GLY A 187 4.86 21.18 -13.42
CA GLY A 187 5.93 20.23 -13.72
C GLY A 187 6.23 19.33 -12.52
N VAL A 188 6.37 19.92 -11.33
CA VAL A 188 6.64 19.17 -10.09
C VAL A 188 5.51 18.24 -9.70
N ILE A 189 4.26 18.68 -9.80
CA ILE A 189 3.11 17.87 -9.38
C ILE A 189 2.96 16.63 -10.29
N LEU A 190 3.25 16.80 -11.58
CA LEU A 190 3.03 15.77 -12.59
C LEU A 190 4.26 14.92 -12.92
N HIS A 191 5.47 15.28 -12.47
CA HIS A 191 6.72 14.67 -12.96
C HIS A 191 6.87 13.16 -12.79
N ASP A 192 6.15 12.58 -11.83
CA ASP A 192 6.28 11.18 -11.41
C ASP A 192 4.92 10.46 -11.43
N ILE A 193 3.90 11.04 -12.08
CA ILE A 193 2.53 10.51 -12.02
C ILE A 193 2.42 9.12 -12.65
N ALA A 194 3.18 8.82 -13.71
CA ALA A 194 3.18 7.48 -14.35
C ALA A 194 3.83 6.39 -13.50
N LYS A 195 4.37 6.70 -12.31
CA LYS A 195 4.66 5.64 -11.32
C LYS A 195 3.40 4.86 -10.96
N ILE A 196 2.23 5.48 -11.10
CA ILE A 196 0.93 4.81 -11.11
C ILE A 196 0.87 3.95 -12.38
N GLY A 197 1.08 2.65 -12.19
CA GLY A 197 1.18 1.66 -13.27
C GLY A 197 2.58 1.12 -13.52
N GLU A 198 3.63 1.71 -12.92
CA GLU A 198 4.99 1.15 -13.00
C GLU A 198 5.17 -0.09 -12.11
N PHE A 199 4.47 -0.12 -10.98
CA PHE A 199 4.56 -1.19 -9.98
C PHE A 199 3.29 -2.02 -9.90
N GLU A 200 3.44 -3.31 -9.57
CA GLU A 200 2.36 -4.11 -9.05
C GLU A 200 2.15 -3.76 -7.58
N VAL A 201 1.05 -3.09 -7.26
CA VAL A 201 0.76 -2.56 -5.91
C VAL A 201 -0.52 -3.18 -5.38
N SER A 202 -0.43 -3.69 -4.16
CA SER A 202 -1.59 -4.18 -3.41
C SER A 202 -2.39 -3.02 -2.78
N GLU A 203 -3.62 -3.27 -2.34
CA GLU A 203 -4.46 -2.25 -1.68
C GLU A 203 -3.82 -1.67 -0.40
N THR A 204 -2.87 -2.37 0.18
CA THR A 204 -2.09 -1.87 1.33
C THR A 204 -1.05 -0.83 0.94
N GLY A 205 -0.76 -0.65 -0.35
CA GLY A 205 0.23 0.30 -0.87
C GLY A 205 1.64 -0.27 -0.93
N ILE A 206 1.81 -1.56 -0.63
CA ILE A 206 3.09 -2.25 -0.79
C ILE A 206 3.20 -2.81 -2.21
N ALA A 207 4.30 -2.47 -2.87
CA ALA A 207 4.65 -2.99 -4.19
C ALA A 207 5.25 -4.40 -4.09
N SER A 208 4.80 -5.32 -4.94
CA SER A 208 5.32 -6.69 -5.06
C SER A 208 6.33 -6.85 -6.19
N GLY A 209 6.36 -5.90 -7.14
CA GLY A 209 7.27 -5.94 -8.29
C GLY A 209 6.99 -4.81 -9.27
N TYR A 210 7.65 -4.88 -10.42
CA TYR A 210 7.38 -4.02 -11.57
C TYR A 210 6.32 -4.66 -12.47
N THR A 211 5.49 -3.83 -13.09
CA THR A 211 4.67 -4.29 -14.21
C THR A 211 5.54 -4.53 -15.45
N VAL A 212 4.99 -5.22 -16.44
CA VAL A 212 5.66 -5.36 -17.76
C VAL A 212 5.95 -3.99 -18.35
N GLU A 213 4.99 -3.08 -18.29
CA GLU A 213 5.15 -1.71 -18.80
C GLU A 213 6.20 -0.93 -18.00
N GLY A 214 6.19 -1.04 -16.67
CA GLY A 214 7.20 -0.42 -15.81
C GLY A 214 8.61 -0.92 -16.08
N THR A 215 8.75 -2.21 -16.42
CA THR A 215 10.05 -2.82 -16.75
C THR A 215 10.56 -2.37 -18.13
N LEU A 216 9.67 -2.23 -19.11
CA LEU A 216 10.06 -1.98 -20.51
C LEU A 216 10.12 -0.50 -20.88
N ILE A 217 9.28 0.35 -20.25
CA ILE A 217 9.15 1.77 -20.58
C ILE A 217 9.51 2.64 -19.37
N GLY A 218 8.87 2.37 -18.22
CA GLY A 218 9.06 3.13 -16.98
C GLY A 218 8.44 4.53 -17.00
N HIS A 219 8.37 5.16 -15.82
CA HIS A 219 7.73 6.48 -15.66
C HIS A 219 8.50 7.61 -16.34
N LEU A 220 9.84 7.56 -16.41
CA LEU A 220 10.65 8.64 -17.00
C LEU A 220 10.31 8.96 -18.47
N VAL A 221 9.79 7.99 -19.21
CA VAL A 221 9.34 8.17 -20.60
C VAL A 221 7.85 8.53 -20.65
N LYS A 222 7.04 8.04 -19.70
CA LYS A 222 5.58 8.22 -19.68
C LYS A 222 5.14 9.53 -19.01
N GLY A 223 5.97 10.11 -18.15
CA GLY A 223 5.65 11.21 -17.24
C GLY A 223 4.95 10.71 -15.98
#